data_AF-A0AB40CSI9-F1
#
_entry.id   AF-A0AB40CSI9-F1
#
_cell.length_a   1.000
_cell.length_b   1.000
_cell.length_c   1.000
_cell.angle_alpha   90.00
_cell.angle_beta   90.00
_cell.angle_gamma   90.00
#
_symmetry.space_group_name_H-M   'P 1'
#
loop_
_entity.id
_entity.type
_entity.pdbx_description
1 polymer ?
#
loop_
_entity_poly.entity_id
_entity_poly.type
_entity_poly.pdbx_seq_one_letter_code
_entity_poly.pdbx_strand_id
1 'polypeptide(L)'
;MEEMEKSIPLLHPSPSRSPSPAHWTISQTPRRNPSKKSDHIVLGPAAGQGMPDRLQCQGLKAMNGIHSSNTNRESNNCDTVTFVTVFTVYNSHLKTESAKVDDKSLGTVTVGNTSYTKTERSMAVLNIFVNFIQVSMPRSNVIILTDPASEFSVEKNVATILAIHGDYSRDNLMLQRIRSYITFLEQKLEEHPERLKCVNHYIFTDSDIAVVDNLAHIFQEYPNFHLALTFRNNKDQPLNSGFIAIRGTVEGILRAKTFLQEVLEVYSTKYMKASRMLGDQLALAWVVKSHLSFAFKKFSRHEAFPGDMNGTSVLFLPCAIYNWTPPEGAGQFHGMPLDVKVVHFKGSRKRLMLESWNLFNSTSNLSDMLCLILASGRTKYDF
;
A
#
# COMPACT_ATOMS: atom_id res chain seq x y z
N MET A 1 17.56 18.48 44.55
CA MET A 1 18.83 18.14 45.19
C MET A 1 19.48 17.10 44.31
N GLU A 2 20.16 17.54 43.25
CA GLU A 2 21.62 17.85 43.25
C GLU A 2 22.41 16.54 43.31
N GLU A 3 23.39 16.23 42.46
CA GLU A 3 24.09 17.00 41.44
C GLU A 3 24.89 16.03 40.54
N MET A 4 25.15 16.47 39.30
CA MET A 4 26.38 16.40 38.50
C MET A 4 27.34 15.19 38.58
N GLU A 5 27.58 14.48 37.47
CA GLU A 5 28.53 14.81 36.38
C GLU A 5 29.90 14.15 36.63
N LYS A 6 30.25 13.16 35.79
CA LYS A 6 31.60 12.59 35.73
C LYS A 6 32.17 12.73 34.32
N SER A 7 33.29 13.44 34.31
CA SER A 7 34.11 13.91 33.20
C SER A 7 34.89 12.76 32.52
N ILE A 8 35.10 12.91 31.21
CA ILE A 8 35.99 12.08 30.38
C ILE A 8 37.36 12.79 30.28
N PRO A 9 38.52 12.12 30.43
CA PRO A 9 39.82 12.79 30.36
C PRO A 9 40.29 13.02 28.91
N LEU A 10 40.81 14.22 28.69
CA LEU A 10 41.59 14.67 27.54
C LEU A 10 43.01 14.09 27.58
N LEU A 11 43.52 13.59 26.45
CA LEU A 11 44.96 13.38 26.22
C LEU A 11 45.48 14.46 25.24
N HIS A 12 46.50 15.19 25.67
CA HIS A 12 47.27 16.12 24.85
C HIS A 12 48.53 15.46 24.24
N PRO A 13 49.10 16.05 23.16
CA PRO A 13 50.07 15.43 22.26
C PRO A 13 51.52 15.92 22.44
N SER A 14 52.50 15.24 21.81
CA SER A 14 53.81 15.76 21.32
C SER A 14 54.66 14.63 20.67
N PRO A 15 55.73 14.88 19.87
CA PRO A 15 55.79 15.69 18.65
C PRO A 15 56.62 15.06 17.49
N SER A 16 56.55 15.71 16.31
CA SER A 16 57.56 15.79 15.22
C SER A 16 57.79 14.60 14.26
N ARG A 17 57.47 14.82 12.98
CA ARG A 17 58.41 15.01 11.85
C ARG A 17 57.64 15.13 10.52
N SER A 18 57.78 16.27 9.86
CA SER A 18 57.40 16.50 8.47
C SER A 18 58.46 15.92 7.51
N PRO A 19 58.06 15.53 6.30
CA PRO A 19 58.46 16.33 5.14
C PRO A 19 57.31 16.65 4.17
N SER A 20 57.60 17.64 3.33
CA SER A 20 56.80 18.46 2.40
C SER A 20 55.92 17.73 1.36
N PRO A 21 54.96 18.44 0.71
CA PRO A 21 53.82 17.84 0.03
C PRO A 21 54.11 17.51 -1.44
N ALA A 22 53.81 16.27 -1.84
CA ALA A 22 53.67 15.91 -3.24
C ALA A 22 52.31 16.40 -3.76
N HIS A 23 52.35 17.17 -4.85
CA HIS A 23 51.20 17.54 -5.66
C HIS A 23 50.41 16.30 -6.12
N TRP A 24 49.18 16.14 -5.62
CA TRP A 24 48.20 15.23 -6.21
C TRP A 24 47.30 16.00 -7.15
N THR A 25 47.57 15.86 -8.44
CA THR A 25 46.70 16.30 -9.52
C THR A 25 45.39 15.51 -9.43
N ILE A 26 44.29 16.19 -9.13
CA ILE A 26 42.95 15.58 -9.22
C ILE A 26 42.67 15.34 -10.70
N SER A 27 42.87 14.10 -11.16
CA SER A 27 42.31 13.68 -12.43
C SER A 27 40.79 13.72 -12.31
N GLN A 28 40.16 14.64 -13.03
CA GLN A 28 38.72 14.68 -13.20
C GLN A 28 38.25 13.32 -13.73
N THR A 29 37.60 12.54 -12.88
CA THR A 29 36.87 11.35 -13.32
C THR A 29 35.68 11.83 -14.17
N PRO A 30 35.45 11.26 -15.37
CA PRO A 30 34.32 11.68 -16.19
C PRO A 30 33.02 11.42 -15.43
N ARG A 31 32.16 12.44 -15.37
CA ARG A 31 30.77 12.30 -14.88
C ARG A 31 30.14 11.10 -15.58
N ARG A 32 29.86 10.03 -14.82
CA ARG A 32 29.08 8.89 -15.33
C ARG A 32 27.72 9.42 -15.78
N ASN A 33 27.47 9.36 -17.09
CA ASN A 33 26.13 9.48 -17.63
C ASN A 33 25.20 8.51 -16.87
N PRO A 34 23.95 8.89 -16.57
CA PRO A 34 22.99 7.95 -16.01
C PRO A 34 22.87 6.80 -17.01
N SER A 35 23.32 5.61 -16.61
CA SER A 35 23.21 4.43 -17.46
C SER A 35 21.73 4.23 -17.79
N LYS A 36 21.39 4.29 -19.07
CA LYS A 36 20.12 3.74 -19.56
C LYS A 36 20.06 2.31 -19.01
N LYS A 37 19.12 2.03 -18.12
CA LYS A 37 18.86 0.65 -17.69
C LYS A 37 18.66 -0.15 -18.96
N SER A 38 19.50 -1.14 -19.17
CA SER A 38 19.41 -2.01 -20.34
C SER A 38 18.16 -2.86 -20.22
N ASP A 39 17.16 -2.57 -21.06
CA ASP A 39 15.98 -3.42 -21.31
C ASP A 39 16.38 -4.69 -22.10
N HIS A 40 17.40 -5.40 -21.65
CA HIS A 40 17.78 -6.67 -22.26
C HIS A 40 16.89 -7.77 -21.68
N ILE A 41 16.05 -8.34 -22.54
CA ILE A 41 15.31 -9.57 -22.29
C ILE A 41 16.37 -10.66 -22.08
N VAL A 42 16.42 -11.23 -20.88
CA VAL A 42 17.19 -12.45 -20.66
C VAL A 42 16.32 -13.63 -21.10
N LEU A 43 16.88 -14.47 -21.97
CA LEU A 43 16.22 -15.67 -22.43
C LEU A 43 16.38 -16.75 -21.36
N GLY A 44 15.33 -16.94 -20.56
CA GLY A 44 15.26 -17.93 -19.50
C GLY A 44 13.81 -18.41 -19.26
N PRO A 45 13.62 -19.48 -18.47
CA PRO A 45 12.29 -19.87 -18.02
C PRO A 45 11.65 -18.71 -17.23
N ALA A 46 10.33 -18.61 -17.27
CA ALA A 46 9.61 -17.54 -16.58
C ALA A 46 9.92 -17.55 -15.08
N ALA A 47 9.97 -16.38 -14.44
CA ALA A 47 10.27 -16.32 -13.01
C ALA A 47 9.32 -17.19 -12.18
N GLY A 48 9.93 -18.07 -11.38
CA GLY A 48 9.21 -19.05 -10.57
C GLY A 48 8.89 -20.36 -11.28
N GLN A 49 9.20 -20.51 -12.57
CA GLN A 49 8.87 -21.72 -13.33
C GLN A 49 9.43 -22.99 -12.68
N GLY A 50 8.56 -23.99 -12.46
CA GLY A 50 8.92 -25.27 -11.84
C GLY A 50 9.06 -25.25 -10.32
N MET A 51 8.92 -24.09 -9.66
CA MET A 51 8.88 -24.02 -8.20
C MET A 51 7.46 -24.32 -7.69
N PRO A 52 7.29 -25.30 -6.77
CA PRO A 52 5.96 -25.75 -6.33
C PRO A 52 5.22 -24.70 -5.50
N ASP A 53 5.94 -23.76 -4.88
CA ASP A 53 5.43 -22.67 -4.03
C ASP A 53 5.25 -21.35 -4.80
N ARG A 54 5.31 -21.38 -6.13
CA ARG A 54 5.09 -20.22 -7.00
C ARG A 54 4.03 -20.48 -8.03
N LEU A 55 3.27 -19.45 -8.34
CA LEU A 55 2.27 -19.47 -9.38
C LEU A 55 2.89 -19.79 -10.74
N GLN A 56 2.40 -20.87 -11.33
CA GLN A 56 2.69 -21.31 -12.68
C GLN A 56 1.51 -20.93 -13.57
N CYS A 57 1.80 -20.30 -14.71
CA CYS A 57 0.77 -19.91 -15.67
C CYS A 57 1.05 -20.52 -17.04
N GLN A 58 0.04 -21.15 -17.65
CA GLN A 58 0.06 -21.51 -19.07
C GLN A 58 -0.81 -20.50 -19.82
N GLY A 59 -0.16 -19.55 -20.50
CA GLY A 59 -0.85 -18.35 -20.97
C GLY A 59 -1.38 -17.55 -19.78
N LEU A 60 -2.69 -17.33 -19.72
CA LEU A 60 -3.36 -16.55 -18.66
C LEU A 60 -4.09 -17.44 -17.62
N LYS A 61 -3.87 -18.75 -17.70
CA LYS A 61 -4.49 -19.73 -16.80
C LYS A 61 -3.49 -20.19 -15.75
N ALA A 62 -3.87 -20.15 -14.48
CA ALA A 62 -3.09 -20.72 -13.38
C ALA A 62 -3.09 -22.26 -13.45
N MET A 63 -1.91 -22.85 -13.23
CA MET A 63 -1.71 -24.31 -13.30
C MET A 63 -1.64 -24.98 -11.93
N ASN A 64 -1.19 -24.24 -10.91
CA ASN A 64 -1.00 -24.74 -9.55
C ASN A 64 -1.53 -23.78 -8.48
N GLY A 65 -2.37 -22.82 -8.89
CA GLY A 65 -3.07 -21.96 -7.94
C GLY A 65 -3.90 -22.80 -6.98
N ILE A 66 -3.82 -22.48 -5.69
CA ILE A 66 -4.92 -22.82 -4.79
C ILE A 66 -6.03 -21.88 -5.22
N HIS A 67 -6.83 -22.25 -6.22
CA HIS A 67 -8.18 -21.70 -6.28
C HIS A 67 -8.73 -21.96 -4.91
N SER A 68 -8.88 -20.92 -4.07
CA SER A 68 -9.57 -21.00 -2.79
C SER A 68 -10.86 -21.70 -3.12
N SER A 69 -10.90 -22.99 -2.81
CA SER A 69 -11.94 -23.92 -3.22
C SER A 69 -13.22 -23.25 -2.83
N ASN A 70 -14.05 -22.86 -3.81
CA ASN A 70 -15.33 -22.16 -3.64
C ASN A 70 -15.79 -22.31 -2.20
N THR A 71 -15.38 -21.39 -1.33
CA THR A 71 -16.02 -21.26 -0.03
C THR A 71 -17.28 -20.46 -0.29
N ASN A 72 -18.09 -21.00 -1.22
CA ASN A 72 -19.53 -21.14 -1.08
C ASN A 72 -19.84 -22.01 0.16
N ARG A 73 -19.13 -21.82 1.28
CA ARG A 73 -19.87 -21.66 2.51
C ARG A 73 -20.53 -20.29 2.35
N GLU A 74 -21.67 -20.31 1.66
CA GLU A 74 -22.78 -19.46 1.99
C GLU A 74 -23.06 -19.72 3.48
N SER A 75 -22.25 -19.14 4.36
CA SER A 75 -22.77 -18.83 5.67
C SER A 75 -23.84 -17.79 5.36
N ASN A 76 -25.03 -18.02 5.90
CA ASN A 76 -26.13 -17.07 5.96
C ASN A 76 -25.75 -15.79 6.76
N ASN A 77 -24.48 -15.37 6.75
CA ASN A 77 -24.05 -14.11 7.29
C ASN A 77 -24.34 -13.04 6.25
N CYS A 78 -25.29 -12.18 6.60
CA CYS A 78 -25.58 -10.93 5.92
C CYS A 78 -24.40 -9.93 6.00
N ASP A 79 -23.24 -10.33 6.52
CA ASP A 79 -22.07 -9.49 6.67
C ASP A 79 -21.49 -9.11 5.31
N THR A 80 -21.18 -7.84 5.14
CA THR A 80 -20.64 -7.28 3.90
C THR A 80 -19.26 -6.71 4.14
N VAL A 81 -18.48 -6.53 3.06
CA VAL A 81 -17.18 -5.85 3.11
C VAL A 81 -17.24 -4.64 2.20
N THR A 82 -16.88 -3.49 2.75
CA THR A 82 -16.77 -2.23 2.02
C THR A 82 -15.31 -1.78 1.98
N PHE A 83 -14.78 -1.56 0.77
CA PHE A 83 -13.46 -0.98 0.57
C PHE A 83 -13.55 0.54 0.66
N VAL A 84 -12.60 1.15 1.36
CA VAL A 84 -12.55 2.61 1.53
C VAL A 84 -11.16 3.08 1.13
N THR A 85 -11.08 4.03 0.21
CA THR A 85 -9.81 4.61 -0.23
C THR A 85 -9.88 6.13 -0.22
N VAL A 86 -8.74 6.77 0.05
CA VAL A 86 -8.61 8.22 -0.05
C VAL A 86 -8.03 8.58 -1.41
N PHE A 87 -8.74 9.41 -2.17
CA PHE A 87 -8.32 9.85 -3.50
C PHE A 87 -8.64 11.32 -3.71
N THR A 88 -7.76 12.05 -4.40
CA THR A 88 -7.97 13.46 -4.74
C THR A 88 -7.37 13.75 -6.11
N VAL A 89 -7.99 14.68 -6.83
CA VAL A 89 -7.50 15.17 -8.12
C VAL A 89 -7.04 16.62 -7.93
N TYR A 90 -5.78 16.88 -8.27
CA TYR A 90 -5.27 18.25 -8.28
C TYR A 90 -5.57 18.88 -9.64
N ASN A 91 -6.54 19.78 -9.68
CA ASN A 91 -6.83 20.57 -10.89
C ASN A 91 -5.61 21.43 -11.24
N SER A 92 -4.94 21.09 -12.34
CA SER A 92 -3.77 21.82 -12.85
C SER A 92 -4.13 23.19 -13.42
N HIS A 93 -5.42 23.50 -13.60
CA HIS A 93 -5.90 24.75 -14.19
C HIS A 93 -5.82 25.98 -13.25
N LEU A 94 -5.62 25.79 -11.94
CA LEU A 94 -5.57 26.90 -10.96
C LEU A 94 -4.14 27.45 -10.69
N LYS A 95 -3.13 27.07 -11.48
CA LYS A 95 -1.81 27.70 -11.39
C LYS A 95 -1.79 29.04 -12.14
N THR A 96 -2.33 30.07 -11.50
CA THR A 96 -2.21 31.46 -11.93
C THR A 96 -0.82 32.01 -11.55
N GLU A 97 -0.06 32.35 -12.58
CA GLU A 97 0.90 33.47 -12.71
C GLU A 97 2.22 33.58 -11.92
N SER A 98 2.57 32.72 -10.94
CA SER A 98 3.84 32.91 -10.19
C SER A 98 4.92 31.83 -10.38
N ALA A 99 4.70 30.80 -11.19
CA ALA A 99 5.73 29.79 -11.49
C ALA A 99 6.26 29.93 -12.92
N LYS A 100 7.06 30.97 -13.18
CA LYS A 100 7.99 30.94 -14.32
C LYS A 100 9.18 30.04 -13.96
N VAL A 101 9.52 29.18 -14.91
CA VAL A 101 10.70 28.31 -15.08
C VAL A 101 10.36 26.81 -15.04
N ASP A 102 10.41 26.21 -16.25
CA ASP A 102 10.52 24.78 -16.60
C ASP A 102 9.36 23.79 -16.34
N ASP A 103 8.17 24.03 -16.91
CA ASP A 103 7.13 22.98 -17.04
C ASP A 103 6.67 22.80 -18.52
N LYS A 104 7.62 22.89 -19.46
CA LYS A 104 7.40 22.71 -20.91
C LYS A 104 7.45 21.25 -21.38
N SER A 105 7.25 20.29 -20.47
CA SER A 105 6.81 18.95 -20.84
C SER A 105 5.49 18.66 -20.14
N LEU A 106 4.38 18.75 -20.88
CA LEU A 106 3.16 18.02 -20.53
C LEU A 106 3.55 16.53 -20.47
N GLY A 107 3.96 16.07 -19.29
CA GLY A 107 4.61 14.80 -19.07
C GLY A 107 3.63 13.65 -19.25
N THR A 108 3.36 13.30 -20.50
CA THR A 108 2.58 12.12 -20.87
C THR A 108 3.41 10.88 -20.58
N VAL A 109 2.81 9.90 -19.91
CA VAL A 109 3.42 8.59 -19.66
C VAL A 109 2.67 7.57 -20.51
N THR A 110 3.41 6.86 -21.36
CA THR A 110 2.85 5.76 -22.16
C THR A 110 2.95 4.44 -21.39
N VAL A 111 1.83 3.71 -21.33
CA VAL A 111 1.72 2.39 -20.73
C VAL A 111 1.02 1.48 -21.73
N GLY A 112 1.72 0.45 -22.22
CA GLY A 112 1.28 -0.31 -23.38
C GLY A 112 1.10 0.61 -24.60
N ASN A 113 -0.11 0.58 -25.18
CA ASN A 113 -0.47 1.40 -26.34
C ASN A 113 -1.25 2.68 -25.99
N THR A 114 -1.35 3.01 -24.69
CA THR A 114 -2.12 4.17 -24.22
C THR A 114 -1.20 5.20 -23.57
N SER A 115 -1.35 6.46 -23.97
CA SER A 115 -0.66 7.59 -23.36
C SER A 115 -1.58 8.31 -22.38
N TYR A 116 -1.06 8.59 -21.18
CA TYR A 116 -1.81 9.25 -20.12
C TYR A 116 -1.11 10.54 -19.70
N THR A 117 -1.85 11.62 -19.52
CA THR A 117 -1.44 12.70 -18.63
C THR A 117 -1.36 12.20 -17.18
N LYS A 118 -0.76 12.99 -16.29
CA LYS A 118 -0.66 12.62 -14.87
C LYS A 118 -2.04 12.41 -14.22
N THR A 119 -3.01 13.25 -14.56
CA THR A 119 -4.38 13.17 -14.02
C THR A 119 -5.12 11.97 -14.58
N GLU A 120 -5.09 11.76 -15.91
CA GLU A 120 -5.70 10.58 -16.54
C GLU A 120 -5.12 9.28 -16.00
N ARG A 121 -3.79 9.22 -15.78
CA ARG A 121 -3.15 8.06 -15.18
C ARG A 121 -3.67 7.80 -13.77
N SER A 122 -3.85 8.84 -12.96
CA SER A 122 -4.38 8.72 -11.59
C SER A 122 -5.82 8.19 -11.61
N MET A 123 -6.65 8.71 -12.50
CA MET A 123 -8.03 8.25 -12.69
C MET A 123 -8.09 6.81 -13.20
N ALA A 124 -7.23 6.44 -14.15
CA ALA A 124 -7.15 5.07 -14.65
C ALA A 124 -6.79 4.08 -13.53
N VAL A 125 -5.82 4.44 -12.66
CA VAL A 125 -5.47 3.63 -11.48
C VAL A 125 -6.67 3.47 -10.55
N LEU A 126 -7.40 4.56 -10.23
CA LEU A 126 -8.60 4.50 -9.38
C LEU A 126 -9.68 3.59 -9.99
N ASN A 127 -9.99 3.76 -11.27
CA ASN A 127 -11.01 2.94 -11.94
C ASN A 127 -10.62 1.47 -11.95
N ILE A 128 -9.34 1.17 -12.20
CA ILE A 128 -8.85 -0.21 -12.21
C ILE A 128 -8.88 -0.83 -10.81
N PHE A 129 -8.56 -0.05 -9.76
CA PHE A 129 -8.74 -0.48 -8.38
C PHE A 129 -10.18 -0.92 -8.10
N VAL A 130 -11.14 -0.07 -8.49
CA VAL A 130 -12.58 -0.39 -8.36
C VAL A 130 -12.91 -1.66 -9.14
N ASN A 131 -12.44 -1.78 -10.38
CA ASN A 131 -12.76 -2.93 -11.22
C ASN A 131 -12.17 -4.25 -10.70
N PHE A 132 -10.94 -4.25 -10.16
CA PHE A 132 -10.38 -5.45 -9.53
C PHE A 132 -11.23 -5.93 -8.35
N ILE A 133 -11.75 -5.00 -7.54
CA ILE A 133 -12.67 -5.34 -6.45
C ILE A 133 -13.96 -5.94 -7.01
N GLN A 134 -14.54 -5.37 -8.06
CA GLN A 134 -15.78 -5.88 -8.65
C GLN A 134 -15.62 -7.29 -9.22
N VAL A 135 -14.47 -7.61 -9.82
CA VAL A 135 -14.22 -8.96 -10.34
C VAL A 135 -13.99 -9.96 -9.20
N SER A 136 -13.17 -9.61 -8.21
CA SER A 136 -12.77 -10.54 -7.14
C SER A 136 -13.80 -10.64 -6.00
N MET A 137 -14.58 -9.58 -5.78
CA MET A 137 -15.55 -9.44 -4.69
C MET A 137 -16.79 -8.64 -5.15
N PRO A 138 -17.61 -9.16 -6.08
CA PRO A 138 -18.73 -8.42 -6.70
C PRO A 138 -19.85 -7.97 -5.75
N ARG A 139 -19.90 -8.52 -4.52
CA ARG A 139 -20.87 -8.12 -3.49
C ARG A 139 -20.33 -7.02 -2.55
N SER A 140 -19.10 -6.59 -2.74
CA SER A 140 -18.49 -5.54 -1.95
C SER A 140 -18.80 -4.15 -2.50
N ASN A 141 -18.86 -3.18 -1.60
CA ASN A 141 -18.98 -1.77 -1.97
C ASN A 141 -17.61 -1.10 -1.99
N VAL A 142 -17.49 -0.03 -2.76
CA VAL A 142 -16.31 0.85 -2.74
C VAL A 142 -16.73 2.26 -2.38
N ILE A 143 -16.05 2.85 -1.39
CA ILE A 143 -16.21 4.24 -0.97
C ILE A 143 -14.90 4.98 -1.22
N ILE A 144 -14.99 6.12 -1.89
CA ILE A 144 -13.87 7.00 -2.20
C ILE A 144 -14.01 8.26 -1.35
N LEU A 145 -13.13 8.41 -0.37
CA LEU A 145 -13.02 9.61 0.46
C LEU A 145 -12.22 10.66 -0.30
N THR A 146 -12.76 11.87 -0.45
CA THR A 146 -12.12 12.90 -1.27
C THR A 146 -12.24 14.31 -0.71
N ASP A 147 -11.37 15.19 -1.22
CA ASP A 147 -11.49 16.63 -1.01
C ASP A 147 -12.79 17.13 -1.66
N PRO A 148 -13.65 17.89 -0.95
CA PRO A 148 -14.81 18.56 -1.55
C PRO A 148 -14.50 19.39 -2.80
N ALA A 149 -13.26 19.88 -2.95
CA ALA A 149 -12.81 20.63 -4.11
C ALA A 149 -12.33 19.73 -5.28
N SER A 150 -12.26 18.41 -5.10
CA SER A 150 -11.86 17.48 -6.17
C SER A 150 -13.01 17.24 -7.14
N GLU A 151 -12.78 17.57 -8.41
CA GLU A 151 -13.75 17.38 -9.48
C GLU A 151 -13.42 16.12 -10.28
N PHE A 152 -14.09 15.01 -9.95
CA PHE A 152 -14.07 13.79 -10.75
C PHE A 152 -15.37 13.01 -10.57
N SER A 153 -15.60 12.05 -11.45
CA SER A 153 -16.73 11.12 -11.34
C SER A 153 -16.23 9.69 -11.46
N VAL A 154 -16.98 8.79 -10.82
CA VAL A 154 -16.88 7.35 -10.96
C VAL A 154 -18.29 6.83 -11.29
N GLU A 155 -18.38 5.67 -11.92
CA GLU A 155 -19.68 5.08 -12.24
C GLU A 155 -20.48 4.81 -10.96
N LYS A 156 -21.66 5.43 -10.85
CA LYS A 156 -22.47 5.52 -9.61
C LYS A 156 -22.98 4.18 -9.07
N ASN A 157 -22.89 3.11 -9.87
CA ASN A 157 -23.27 1.75 -9.45
C ASN A 157 -22.09 0.92 -8.94
N VAL A 158 -20.87 1.46 -9.03
CA VAL A 158 -19.63 0.70 -8.81
C VAL A 158 -18.84 1.25 -7.62
N ALA A 159 -18.92 2.55 -7.36
CA ALA A 159 -18.32 3.21 -6.21
C ALA A 159 -19.13 4.45 -5.76
N THR A 160 -19.07 4.74 -4.46
CA THR A 160 -19.65 5.94 -3.84
C THR A 160 -18.55 6.94 -3.53
N ILE A 161 -18.76 8.22 -3.85
CA ILE A 161 -17.84 9.30 -3.46
C ILE A 161 -18.38 9.95 -2.19
N LEU A 162 -17.50 10.13 -1.20
CA LEU A 162 -17.80 10.80 0.06
C LEU A 162 -16.79 11.93 0.28
N ALA A 163 -17.27 13.16 0.31
CA ALA A 163 -16.43 14.32 0.53
C ALA A 163 -16.12 14.47 2.03
N ILE A 164 -14.84 14.62 2.38
CA ILE A 164 -14.39 14.87 3.75
C ILE A 164 -13.52 16.13 3.74
N HIS A 165 -13.86 17.10 4.59
CA HIS A 165 -13.06 18.31 4.69
C HIS A 165 -11.67 18.03 5.28
N GLY A 166 -10.66 18.73 4.76
CA GLY A 166 -9.31 18.71 5.30
C GLY A 166 -8.26 19.20 4.31
N ASP A 167 -6.99 18.89 4.58
CA ASP A 167 -5.87 19.35 3.77
C ASP A 167 -5.33 18.23 2.88
N TYR A 168 -5.82 18.19 1.64
CA TYR A 168 -5.39 17.22 0.64
C TYR A 168 -4.17 17.68 -0.14
N SER A 169 -3.45 18.71 0.28
CA SER A 169 -2.19 19.10 -0.37
C SER A 169 -1.19 17.93 -0.39
N ARG A 170 -0.31 17.91 -1.39
CA ARG A 170 0.64 16.81 -1.59
C ARG A 170 1.51 16.51 -0.37
N ASP A 171 1.79 17.55 0.42
CA ASP A 171 2.66 17.43 1.60
C ASP A 171 1.91 16.93 2.83
N ASN A 172 0.57 16.97 2.83
CA ASN A 172 -0.27 16.54 3.95
C ASN A 172 -1.16 15.34 3.63
N LEU A 173 -1.17 14.84 2.39
CA LEU A 173 -2.05 13.76 1.95
C LEU A 173 -2.00 12.50 2.84
N MET A 174 -0.82 12.09 3.31
CA MET A 174 -0.68 10.91 4.17
C MET A 174 -1.27 11.13 5.57
N LEU A 175 -1.12 12.35 6.13
CA LEU A 175 -1.74 12.74 7.39
C LEU A 175 -3.27 12.86 7.22
N GLN A 176 -3.70 13.54 6.16
CA GLN A 176 -5.10 13.72 5.80
C GLN A 176 -5.81 12.40 5.55
N ARG A 177 -5.10 11.39 5.05
CA ARG A 177 -5.65 10.05 4.91
C ARG A 177 -6.08 9.45 6.24
N ILE A 178 -5.25 9.54 7.28
CA ILE A 178 -5.61 9.06 8.63
C ILE A 178 -6.80 9.86 9.18
N ARG A 179 -6.79 11.19 9.00
CA ARG A 179 -7.92 12.05 9.41
C ARG A 179 -9.22 11.65 8.72
N SER A 180 -9.16 11.41 7.40
CA SER A 180 -10.32 11.00 6.60
C SER A 180 -10.89 9.67 7.07
N TYR A 181 -10.01 8.71 7.40
CA TYR A 181 -10.43 7.44 7.99
C TYR A 181 -11.08 7.60 9.37
N ILE A 182 -10.55 8.46 10.24
CA ILE A 182 -11.15 8.75 11.54
C ILE A 182 -12.54 9.37 11.36
N THR A 183 -12.67 10.42 10.54
CA THR A 183 -13.95 11.08 10.26
C THR A 183 -14.96 10.12 9.64
N PHE A 184 -14.52 9.25 8.73
CA PHE A 184 -15.38 8.20 8.19
C PHE A 184 -15.90 7.26 9.28
N LEU A 185 -15.04 6.78 10.19
CA LEU A 185 -15.47 5.92 11.30
C LEU A 185 -16.41 6.64 12.25
N GLU A 186 -16.21 7.95 12.49
CA GLU A 186 -17.12 8.79 13.30
C GLU A 186 -18.52 8.84 12.68
N GLN A 187 -18.61 9.16 11.39
CA GLN A 187 -19.87 9.13 10.66
C GLN A 187 -20.53 7.76 10.73
N LYS A 188 -19.76 6.67 10.60
CA LYS A 188 -20.32 5.32 10.74
C LYS A 188 -20.83 5.05 12.14
N LEU A 189 -20.17 5.48 13.22
CA LEU A 189 -20.70 5.36 14.58
C LEU A 189 -22.01 6.12 14.78
N GLU A 190 -22.13 7.31 14.21
CA GLU A 190 -23.35 8.13 14.27
C GLU A 190 -24.51 7.53 13.46
N GLU A 191 -24.20 6.92 12.31
CA GLU A 191 -25.18 6.27 11.44
C GLU A 191 -25.69 4.93 11.98
N HIS A 192 -25.05 4.33 12.99
CA HIS A 192 -25.39 2.97 13.44
C HIS A 192 -26.83 2.88 13.94
N PRO A 193 -27.73 2.21 13.21
CA PRO A 193 -29.05 1.92 13.72
C PRO A 193 -28.90 0.82 14.76
N GLU A 194 -29.56 0.95 15.93
CA GLU A 194 -29.58 -0.08 16.99
C GLU A 194 -30.18 -1.45 16.58
N ARG A 195 -30.28 -1.79 15.28
CA ARG A 195 -31.10 -2.88 14.76
C ARG A 195 -30.58 -3.66 13.55
N LEU A 196 -29.35 -3.44 13.08
CA LEU A 196 -28.85 -4.24 11.95
C LEU A 196 -28.39 -5.63 12.43
N LYS A 197 -29.03 -6.69 11.93
CA LYS A 197 -28.58 -8.08 12.08
C LYS A 197 -27.28 -8.39 11.30
N CYS A 198 -26.85 -7.45 10.45
CA CYS A 198 -25.78 -7.62 9.47
C CYS A 198 -24.65 -6.64 9.77
N VAL A 199 -23.41 -7.12 9.78
CA VAL A 199 -22.24 -6.26 10.03
C VAL A 199 -21.59 -5.89 8.71
N ASN A 200 -21.46 -4.59 8.43
CA ASN A 200 -20.65 -4.13 7.30
C ASN A 200 -19.22 -3.85 7.76
N HIS A 201 -18.29 -4.73 7.40
CA HIS A 201 -16.87 -4.56 7.67
C HIS A 201 -16.21 -3.59 6.69
N TYR A 202 -15.09 -2.98 7.09
CA TYR A 202 -14.39 -2.00 6.27
C TYR A 202 -12.96 -2.44 5.99
N ILE A 203 -12.46 -2.19 4.78
CA ILE A 203 -11.05 -2.35 4.43
C ILE A 203 -10.54 -1.02 3.88
N PHE A 204 -9.69 -0.36 4.66
CA PHE A 204 -9.00 0.87 4.25
C PHE A 204 -7.79 0.51 3.41
N THR A 205 -7.66 1.15 2.25
CA THR A 205 -6.61 0.78 1.30
C THR A 205 -6.14 1.91 0.39
N ASP A 206 -4.91 1.79 -0.10
CA ASP A 206 -4.39 2.63 -1.16
C ASP A 206 -5.07 2.28 -2.49
N SER A 207 -5.28 3.27 -3.37
CA SER A 207 -5.93 3.01 -4.67
C SER A 207 -5.00 2.33 -5.69
N ASP A 208 -3.74 2.03 -5.33
CA ASP A 208 -2.78 1.32 -6.18
C ASP A 208 -2.60 -0.14 -5.74
N ILE A 209 -3.68 -0.76 -5.23
CA ILE A 209 -3.76 -2.20 -4.99
C ILE A 209 -4.65 -2.91 -6.01
N ALA A 210 -4.41 -4.20 -6.21
CA ALA A 210 -5.38 -5.12 -6.80
C ALA A 210 -5.79 -6.17 -5.76
N VAL A 211 -7.09 -6.31 -5.54
CA VAL A 211 -7.67 -7.43 -4.80
C VAL A 211 -7.86 -8.57 -5.77
N VAL A 212 -7.23 -9.71 -5.50
CA VAL A 212 -7.13 -10.85 -6.43
C VAL A 212 -7.71 -12.14 -5.86
N ASP A 213 -8.20 -12.11 -4.62
CA ASP A 213 -8.96 -13.18 -3.98
C ASP A 213 -9.97 -12.58 -2.98
N ASN A 214 -10.94 -13.36 -2.53
CA ASN A 214 -11.98 -12.95 -1.59
C ASN A 214 -11.38 -12.65 -0.21
N LEU A 215 -11.53 -11.41 0.29
CA LEU A 215 -11.04 -10.96 1.60
C LEU A 215 -12.03 -11.12 2.75
N ALA A 216 -13.27 -11.58 2.49
CA ALA A 216 -14.26 -11.79 3.55
C ALA A 216 -13.83 -12.85 4.57
N HIS A 217 -13.00 -13.82 4.16
CA HIS A 217 -12.45 -14.85 5.04
C HIS A 217 -11.68 -14.26 6.24
N ILE A 218 -11.05 -13.07 6.12
CA ILE A 218 -10.39 -12.40 7.25
C ILE A 218 -11.37 -12.24 8.42
N PHE A 219 -12.60 -11.82 8.13
CA PHE A 219 -13.62 -11.57 9.15
C PHE A 219 -14.28 -12.86 9.65
N GLN A 220 -14.24 -13.94 8.86
CA GLN A 220 -14.80 -15.24 9.22
C GLN A 220 -13.82 -16.07 10.06
N GLU A 221 -12.55 -16.14 9.65
CA GLU A 221 -11.49 -16.91 10.31
C GLU A 221 -11.03 -16.23 11.61
N TYR A 222 -11.08 -14.89 11.67
CA TYR A 222 -10.68 -14.12 12.84
C TYR A 222 -11.87 -13.30 13.38
N PRO A 223 -12.80 -13.89 14.14
CA PRO A 223 -14.02 -13.20 14.59
C PRO A 223 -13.77 -12.10 15.65
N ASN A 224 -12.64 -12.15 16.38
CA ASN A 224 -12.45 -11.40 17.63
C ASN A 224 -11.47 -10.21 17.54
N PHE A 225 -11.10 -9.76 16.34
CA PHE A 225 -10.27 -8.57 16.18
C PHE A 225 -11.12 -7.31 15.96
N HIS A 226 -10.60 -6.16 16.40
CA HIS A 226 -11.20 -4.85 16.13
C HIS A 226 -10.66 -4.24 14.83
N LEU A 227 -9.32 -4.23 14.68
CA LEU A 227 -8.66 -3.88 13.42
C LEU A 227 -7.56 -4.88 13.04
N ALA A 228 -7.18 -4.91 11.77
CA ALA A 228 -6.05 -5.67 11.28
C ALA A 228 -5.04 -4.76 10.57
N LEU A 229 -3.76 -4.98 10.82
CA LEU A 229 -2.65 -4.28 10.21
C LEU A 229 -1.80 -5.26 9.40
N THR A 230 -1.18 -4.77 8.31
CA THR A 230 -0.26 -5.62 7.54
C THR A 230 1.19 -5.41 7.94
N PHE A 231 1.94 -6.51 8.12
CA PHE A 231 3.33 -6.50 8.58
C PHE A 231 4.28 -7.17 7.60
N ARG A 232 5.57 -6.85 7.69
CA ARG A 232 6.64 -7.46 6.90
C ARG A 232 7.93 -7.53 7.69
N ASN A 233 8.82 -8.44 7.28
CA ASN A 233 10.16 -8.54 7.84
C ASN A 233 11.08 -7.42 7.29
N ASN A 234 10.78 -6.18 7.63
CA ASN A 234 11.59 -5.00 7.33
C ASN A 234 11.72 -4.17 8.60
N LYS A 235 12.94 -4.03 9.14
CA LYS A 235 13.17 -3.37 10.42
C LYS A 235 12.83 -1.87 10.40
N ASP A 236 13.01 -1.21 9.26
CA ASP A 236 12.81 0.23 9.11
C ASP A 236 11.34 0.57 8.84
N GLN A 237 10.62 -0.32 8.17
CA GLN A 237 9.21 -0.14 7.82
C GLN A 237 8.42 -1.44 8.02
N PRO A 238 8.25 -1.89 9.27
CA PRO A 238 7.70 -3.21 9.58
C PRO A 238 6.19 -3.31 9.33
N LEU A 239 5.48 -2.18 9.29
CA LEU A 239 4.06 -2.10 9.01
C LEU A 239 3.80 -1.34 7.71
N ASN A 240 2.71 -1.71 7.03
CA ASN A 240 2.26 -1.07 5.79
C ASN A 240 0.82 -0.60 5.95
N SER A 241 0.60 0.71 5.81
CA SER A 241 -0.68 1.38 6.00
C SER A 241 -1.61 1.32 4.79
N GLY A 242 -1.13 0.83 3.64
CA GLY A 242 -1.96 0.68 2.45
C GLY A 242 -3.02 -0.42 2.54
N PHE A 243 -3.11 -1.10 3.68
CA PHE A 243 -4.16 -2.06 4.00
C PHE A 243 -4.42 -2.08 5.51
N ILE A 244 -5.64 -1.74 5.92
CA ILE A 244 -6.13 -1.86 7.31
C ILE A 244 -7.57 -2.41 7.24
N ALA A 245 -7.82 -3.58 7.84
CA ALA A 245 -9.18 -4.11 7.94
C ALA A 245 -9.81 -3.73 9.28
N ILE A 246 -11.10 -3.42 9.32
CA ILE A 246 -11.83 -2.98 10.50
C ILE A 246 -13.10 -3.79 10.63
N ARG A 247 -13.32 -4.35 11.82
CA ARG A 247 -14.56 -5.04 12.14
C ARG A 247 -15.68 -4.00 12.28
N GLY A 248 -16.75 -4.16 11.51
CA GLY A 248 -17.86 -3.22 11.44
C GLY A 248 -18.82 -3.21 12.64
N THR A 249 -18.48 -3.88 13.75
CA THR A 249 -19.29 -3.77 14.97
C THR A 249 -19.07 -2.40 15.62
N VAL A 250 -20.02 -1.94 16.43
CA VAL A 250 -19.88 -0.67 17.19
C VAL A 250 -18.54 -0.62 17.92
N GLU A 251 -18.20 -1.70 18.63
CA GLU A 251 -16.93 -1.79 19.34
C GLU A 251 -15.73 -1.81 18.39
N GLY A 252 -15.79 -2.56 17.29
CA GLY A 252 -14.70 -2.63 16.31
C GLY A 252 -14.39 -1.26 15.69
N ILE A 253 -15.43 -0.51 15.32
CA ILE A 253 -15.31 0.85 14.77
C ILE A 253 -14.79 1.82 15.83
N LEU A 254 -15.33 1.77 17.05
CA LEU A 254 -14.89 2.64 18.15
C LEU A 254 -13.41 2.42 18.49
N ARG A 255 -13.01 1.15 18.65
CA ARG A 255 -11.62 0.78 18.96
C ARG A 255 -10.66 1.13 17.83
N ALA A 256 -11.07 0.89 16.57
CA ALA A 256 -10.28 1.29 15.41
C ALA A 256 -10.11 2.81 15.32
N LYS A 257 -11.17 3.58 15.60
CA LYS A 257 -11.11 5.04 15.66
C LYS A 257 -10.12 5.51 16.71
N THR A 258 -10.24 5.02 17.95
CA THR A 258 -9.32 5.39 19.05
C THR A 258 -7.87 5.04 18.71
N PHE A 259 -7.63 3.86 18.14
CA PHE A 259 -6.30 3.47 17.69
C PHE A 259 -5.74 4.44 16.62
N LEU A 260 -6.54 4.78 15.60
CA LEU A 260 -6.11 5.71 14.56
C LEU A 260 -5.91 7.14 15.08
N GLN A 261 -6.65 7.57 16.10
CA GLN A 261 -6.44 8.85 16.78
C GLN A 261 -5.08 8.90 17.48
N GLU A 262 -4.67 7.83 18.16
CA GLU A 262 -3.33 7.73 18.75
C GLU A 262 -2.23 7.74 17.66
N VAL A 263 -2.44 7.03 16.55
CA VAL A 263 -1.53 7.07 15.39
C VAL A 263 -1.44 8.49 14.83
N LEU A 264 -2.56 9.21 14.72
CA LEU A 264 -2.60 10.59 14.25
C LEU A 264 -1.84 11.54 15.18
N GLU A 265 -1.97 11.36 16.49
CA GLU A 265 -1.23 12.14 17.49
C GLU A 265 0.28 11.91 17.35
N VAL A 266 0.70 10.65 17.27
CA VAL A 266 2.11 10.28 17.09
C VAL A 266 2.66 10.81 15.77
N TYR A 267 1.88 10.73 14.69
CA TYR A 267 2.26 11.33 13.41
C TYR A 267 2.48 12.83 13.59
N SER A 268 1.47 13.52 14.12
CA SER A 268 1.45 14.98 14.22
C SER A 268 2.57 15.54 15.12
N THR A 269 2.98 14.78 16.13
CA THR A 269 4.00 15.21 17.10
C THR A 269 5.41 14.75 16.73
N LYS A 270 5.57 13.58 16.10
CA LYS A 270 6.90 12.97 15.87
C LYS A 270 7.29 12.86 14.39
N TYR A 271 6.32 12.67 13.50
CA TYR A 271 6.58 12.29 12.11
C TYR A 271 6.06 13.28 11.07
N MET A 272 5.66 14.50 11.46
CA MET A 272 5.28 15.57 10.52
C MET A 272 6.37 15.87 9.49
N LYS A 273 7.65 15.74 9.84
CA LYS A 273 8.75 15.94 8.88
C LYS A 273 8.82 14.85 7.80
N ALA A 274 8.19 13.70 8.03
CA ALA A 274 8.06 12.60 7.09
C ALA A 274 6.70 12.63 6.35
N SER A 275 6.03 13.78 6.31
CA SER A 275 4.64 13.84 5.84
C SER A 275 4.47 13.47 4.36
N ARG A 276 5.48 13.75 3.55
CA ARG A 276 5.55 13.39 2.13
C ARG A 276 5.70 11.88 1.88
N MET A 277 6.30 11.14 2.81
CA MET A 277 6.61 9.73 2.62
C MET A 277 6.78 9.01 3.96
N LEU A 278 6.06 7.89 4.13
CA LEU A 278 6.18 6.95 5.26
C LEU A 278 5.65 7.44 6.62
N GLY A 279 5.27 8.71 6.79
CA GLY A 279 4.92 9.26 8.11
C GLY A 279 3.87 8.44 8.89
N ASP A 280 2.88 7.90 8.21
CA ASP A 280 1.84 7.05 8.79
C ASP A 280 2.31 5.63 9.10
N GLN A 281 3.11 5.01 8.25
CA GLN A 281 3.73 3.72 8.53
C GLN A 281 4.68 3.81 9.74
N LEU A 282 5.42 4.93 9.86
CA LEU A 282 6.29 5.19 11.00
C LEU A 282 5.49 5.43 12.28
N ALA A 283 4.40 6.20 12.21
CA ALA A 283 3.51 6.41 13.35
C ALA A 283 2.84 5.11 13.81
N LEU A 284 2.34 4.29 12.88
CA LEU A 284 1.79 2.97 13.17
C LEU A 284 2.84 2.07 13.85
N ALA A 285 4.05 2.00 13.29
CA ALA A 285 5.12 1.21 13.86
C ALA A 285 5.50 1.68 15.26
N TRP A 286 5.47 3.00 15.51
CA TRP A 286 5.71 3.56 16.83
C TRP A 286 4.63 3.10 17.83
N VAL A 287 3.35 3.26 17.50
CA VAL A 287 2.22 2.89 18.39
C VAL A 287 2.22 1.39 18.68
N VAL A 288 2.44 0.55 17.66
CA VAL A 288 2.53 -0.89 17.88
C VAL A 288 3.74 -1.25 18.73
N LYS A 289 4.88 -0.57 18.54
CA LYS A 289 6.09 -0.85 19.34
C LYS A 289 5.94 -0.42 20.80
N SER A 290 5.24 0.69 21.07
CA SER A 290 5.03 1.19 22.44
C SER A 290 4.15 0.25 23.26
N HIS A 291 3.11 -0.34 22.65
CA HIS A 291 2.19 -1.24 23.35
C HIS A 291 2.59 -2.71 23.25
N LEU A 292 3.18 -3.12 22.12
CA LEU A 292 3.35 -4.53 21.74
C LEU A 292 4.74 -4.84 21.16
N SER A 293 5.79 -4.44 21.87
CA SER A 293 7.19 -4.62 21.41
C SER A 293 7.56 -6.04 20.98
N PHE A 294 6.94 -7.08 21.57
CA PHE A 294 7.18 -8.48 21.20
C PHE A 294 6.66 -8.84 19.79
N ALA A 295 5.68 -8.10 19.24
CA ALA A 295 5.11 -8.36 17.92
C ALA A 295 6.18 -8.32 16.82
N PHE A 296 7.18 -7.45 16.98
CA PHE A 296 8.27 -7.30 16.03
C PHE A 296 9.15 -8.55 15.93
N LYS A 297 9.22 -9.37 16.99
CA LYS A 297 9.90 -10.68 16.95
C LYS A 297 9.13 -11.71 16.14
N LYS A 298 7.82 -11.52 15.96
CA LYS A 298 6.95 -12.39 15.16
C LYS A 298 6.89 -11.97 13.69
N PHE A 299 7.31 -10.76 13.33
CA PHE A 299 7.26 -10.29 11.93
C PHE A 299 8.17 -11.05 10.95
N SER A 300 9.09 -11.87 11.46
CA SER A 300 9.87 -12.82 10.66
C SER A 300 9.08 -14.08 10.29
N ARG A 301 7.99 -14.37 11.00
CA ARG A 301 7.08 -15.49 10.73
C ARG A 301 6.01 -14.96 9.78
N HIS A 302 5.87 -15.58 8.62
CA HIS A 302 4.93 -15.15 7.56
C HIS A 302 3.49 -15.60 7.88
N GLU A 303 3.08 -15.50 9.14
CA GLU A 303 1.83 -16.06 9.65
C GLU A 303 1.03 -14.97 10.35
N ALA A 304 -0.30 -15.02 10.21
CA ALA A 304 -1.17 -14.09 10.90
C ALA A 304 -1.20 -14.37 12.42
N PHE A 305 -1.25 -13.32 13.23
CA PHE A 305 -1.33 -13.47 14.69
C PHE A 305 -2.07 -12.31 15.37
N PRO A 306 -2.78 -12.56 16.47
CA PRO A 306 -3.43 -11.51 17.25
C PRO A 306 -2.48 -10.85 18.25
N GLY A 307 -2.80 -9.61 18.64
CA GLY A 307 -2.18 -8.88 19.74
C GLY A 307 -3.16 -7.89 20.36
N ASP A 308 -3.09 -7.67 21.67
CA ASP A 308 -3.96 -6.71 22.36
C ASP A 308 -3.20 -5.44 22.74
N MET A 309 -3.71 -4.27 22.36
CA MET A 309 -3.12 -2.97 22.67
C MET A 309 -4.15 -2.11 23.39
N ASN A 310 -4.03 -1.99 24.73
CA ASN A 310 -4.97 -1.24 25.57
C ASN A 310 -6.44 -1.60 25.33
N GLY A 311 -6.76 -2.90 25.27
CA GLY A 311 -8.12 -3.39 24.99
C GLY A 311 -8.52 -3.29 23.52
N THR A 312 -7.60 -2.90 22.64
CA THR A 312 -7.78 -2.98 21.20
C THR A 312 -7.12 -4.26 20.68
N SER A 313 -7.93 -5.29 20.42
CA SER A 313 -7.53 -6.50 19.70
C SER A 313 -7.16 -6.18 18.25
N VAL A 314 -5.88 -6.38 17.91
CA VAL A 314 -5.31 -6.15 16.58
C VAL A 314 -4.82 -7.45 15.97
N LEU A 315 -5.28 -7.72 14.75
CA LEU A 315 -4.79 -8.84 13.93
C LEU A 315 -3.62 -8.37 13.05
N PHE A 316 -2.47 -9.02 13.16
CA PHE A 316 -1.34 -8.79 12.28
C PHE A 316 -1.41 -9.76 11.11
N LEU A 317 -1.55 -9.23 9.89
CA LEU A 317 -1.65 -9.97 8.64
C LEU A 317 -0.33 -9.87 7.85
N PRO A 318 0.23 -10.96 7.32
CA PRO A 318 1.48 -10.89 6.57
C PRO A 318 1.29 -10.14 5.25
N CYS A 319 2.15 -9.15 4.97
CA CYS A 319 2.19 -8.48 3.67
C CYS A 319 2.44 -9.46 2.55
N ALA A 320 3.09 -10.60 2.80
CA ALA A 320 3.30 -11.64 1.79
C ALA A 320 1.99 -12.16 1.17
N ILE A 321 0.85 -12.01 1.88
CA ILE A 321 -0.48 -12.48 1.47
C ILE A 321 -1.42 -11.30 1.22
N TYR A 322 -1.52 -10.38 2.18
CA TYR A 322 -2.57 -9.36 2.24
C TYR A 322 -2.14 -7.96 1.78
N ASN A 323 -0.88 -7.79 1.36
CA ASN A 323 -0.34 -6.51 0.90
C ASN A 323 0.95 -6.72 0.09
N TRP A 324 0.95 -7.73 -0.78
CA TRP A 324 2.18 -8.23 -1.40
C TRP A 324 2.66 -7.24 -2.44
N THR A 325 3.93 -6.87 -2.34
CA THR A 325 4.52 -5.88 -3.23
C THR A 325 5.44 -6.60 -4.20
N PRO A 326 5.21 -6.49 -5.53
CA PRO A 326 6.14 -7.04 -6.49
C PRO A 326 7.55 -6.42 -6.32
N PRO A 327 8.63 -7.24 -6.25
CA PRO A 327 10.01 -6.75 -6.26
C PRO A 327 10.34 -5.86 -7.46
N GLU A 328 11.28 -4.92 -7.31
CA GLU A 328 11.67 -3.96 -8.37
C GLU A 328 13.08 -4.17 -8.97
N GLY A 329 13.83 -5.20 -8.56
CA GLY A 329 15.20 -5.44 -9.03
C GLY A 329 15.35 -6.63 -9.99
N ALA A 330 16.34 -6.52 -10.87
CA ALA A 330 16.77 -7.65 -11.70
C ALA A 330 17.18 -8.85 -10.86
N GLY A 331 16.64 -10.02 -11.21
CA GLY A 331 16.84 -11.27 -10.48
C GLY A 331 16.20 -11.33 -9.09
N GLN A 332 15.44 -10.31 -8.65
CA GLN A 332 14.75 -10.35 -7.35
C GLN A 332 13.35 -10.95 -7.43
N PHE A 333 12.80 -11.04 -8.64
CA PHE A 333 11.51 -11.64 -8.85
C PHE A 333 11.66 -13.15 -9.08
N HIS A 334 11.13 -13.93 -8.15
CA HIS A 334 11.20 -15.39 -8.19
C HIS A 334 9.81 -16.01 -8.34
N GLY A 335 8.93 -15.36 -9.11
CA GLY A 335 7.53 -15.72 -9.24
C GLY A 335 6.64 -15.13 -8.15
N MET A 336 5.33 -15.16 -8.40
CA MET A 336 4.32 -14.72 -7.45
C MET A 336 3.97 -15.88 -6.49
N PRO A 337 3.91 -15.67 -5.17
CA PRO A 337 3.41 -16.69 -4.25
C PRO A 337 1.97 -17.09 -4.57
N LEU A 338 1.62 -18.35 -4.28
CA LEU A 338 0.31 -18.92 -4.61
C LEU A 338 -0.85 -18.35 -3.78
N ASP A 339 -0.54 -17.83 -2.61
CA ASP A 339 -1.49 -17.41 -1.59
C ASP A 339 -1.72 -15.89 -1.57
N VAL A 340 -1.15 -15.14 -2.53
CA VAL A 340 -1.36 -13.69 -2.61
C VAL A 340 -2.83 -13.37 -2.83
N LYS A 341 -3.38 -12.53 -1.95
CA LYS A 341 -4.78 -12.04 -2.03
C LYS A 341 -4.88 -10.57 -2.39
N VAL A 342 -3.81 -9.80 -2.12
CA VAL A 342 -3.72 -8.38 -2.47
C VAL A 342 -2.33 -8.07 -3.02
N VAL A 343 -2.28 -7.46 -4.20
CA VAL A 343 -1.06 -6.98 -4.84
C VAL A 343 -0.98 -5.46 -4.71
N HIS A 344 0.11 -4.92 -4.18
CA HIS A 344 0.32 -3.48 -3.97
C HIS A 344 1.39 -2.92 -4.93
N PHE A 345 0.94 -2.09 -5.86
CA PHE A 345 1.73 -1.51 -6.94
C PHE A 345 2.38 -0.16 -6.58
N LYS A 346 3.19 -0.10 -5.51
CA LYS A 346 3.81 1.19 -5.08
C LYS A 346 4.68 1.83 -6.17
N GLY A 347 4.73 3.15 -6.19
CA GLY A 347 5.69 3.91 -7.01
C GLY A 347 5.62 3.56 -8.50
N SER A 348 6.73 3.08 -9.07
CA SER A 348 6.82 2.80 -10.52
C SER A 348 5.95 1.61 -10.96
N ARG A 349 5.60 0.71 -10.03
CA ARG A 349 4.79 -0.49 -10.30
C ARG A 349 3.34 -0.20 -10.66
N LYS A 350 2.81 1.01 -10.42
CA LYS A 350 1.45 1.39 -10.87
C LYS A 350 1.23 1.14 -12.37
N ARG A 351 2.30 1.18 -13.17
CA ARG A 351 2.27 0.80 -14.58
C ARG A 351 1.78 -0.65 -14.79
N LEU A 352 2.26 -1.59 -13.99
CA LEU A 352 1.89 -3.00 -14.08
C LEU A 352 0.40 -3.22 -13.80
N MET A 353 -0.17 -2.46 -12.85
CA MET A 353 -1.61 -2.49 -12.57
C MET A 353 -2.43 -2.15 -13.82
N LEU A 354 -2.01 -1.11 -14.55
CA LEU A 354 -2.65 -0.70 -15.80
C LEU A 354 -2.48 -1.75 -16.91
N GLU A 355 -1.27 -2.30 -17.06
CA GLU A 355 -0.98 -3.34 -18.06
C GLU A 355 -1.74 -4.63 -17.78
N SER A 356 -1.86 -5.04 -16.51
CA SER A 356 -2.64 -6.21 -16.08
C SER A 356 -4.10 -6.07 -16.46
N TRP A 357 -4.69 -4.89 -16.19
CA TRP A 357 -6.09 -4.64 -16.50
C TRP A 357 -6.36 -4.56 -18.00
N ASN A 358 -5.48 -3.92 -18.76
CA ASN A 358 -5.58 -3.89 -20.23
C ASN A 358 -5.51 -5.29 -20.83
N LEU A 359 -4.64 -6.15 -20.28
CA LEU A 359 -4.56 -7.55 -20.69
C LEU A 359 -5.85 -8.31 -20.37
N PHE A 360 -6.42 -8.11 -19.17
CA PHE A 360 -7.71 -8.70 -18.79
C PHE A 360 -8.81 -8.32 -19.78
N ASN A 361 -8.97 -7.01 -20.04
CA ASN A 361 -10.00 -6.49 -20.93
C ASN A 361 -9.87 -6.97 -22.39
N SER A 362 -8.64 -7.23 -22.88
CA SER A 362 -8.41 -7.63 -24.27
C SER A 362 -8.68 -9.10 -24.57
N THR A 363 -8.79 -9.95 -23.55
CA THR A 363 -8.77 -11.42 -23.74
C THR A 363 -10.15 -12.08 -23.70
N SER A 364 -11.20 -11.35 -23.31
CA SER A 364 -12.60 -11.78 -23.27
C SER A 364 -12.87 -13.12 -22.54
N ASN A 365 -11.90 -13.67 -21.82
CA ASN A 365 -11.98 -14.93 -21.09
C ASN A 365 -11.52 -14.71 -19.64
N LEU A 366 -12.23 -15.31 -18.68
CA LEU A 366 -11.91 -15.24 -17.26
C LEU A 366 -10.53 -15.85 -17.03
N SER A 367 -9.55 -14.97 -16.96
CA SER A 367 -8.14 -15.29 -16.73
C SER A 367 -7.82 -15.12 -15.25
N ASP A 368 -6.87 -15.92 -14.75
CA ASP A 368 -6.45 -15.82 -13.36
C ASP A 368 -5.77 -14.45 -13.13
N MET A 369 -6.26 -13.67 -12.15
CA MET A 369 -5.80 -12.30 -11.89
C MET A 369 -4.31 -12.24 -11.56
N LEU A 370 -3.79 -13.24 -10.86
CA LEU A 370 -2.35 -13.31 -10.57
C LEU A 370 -1.56 -13.63 -11.85
N CYS A 371 -2.08 -14.51 -12.72
CA CYS A 371 -1.47 -14.78 -14.03
C CYS A 371 -1.47 -13.56 -14.95
N LEU A 372 -2.51 -12.73 -14.91
CA LEU A 372 -2.56 -11.47 -15.65
C LEU A 372 -1.48 -10.49 -15.17
N ILE A 373 -1.31 -10.38 -13.85
CA ILE A 373 -0.27 -9.53 -13.26
C ILE A 373 1.12 -10.03 -13.64
N LEU A 374 1.37 -11.34 -13.56
CA LEU A 374 2.61 -11.96 -14.02
C LEU A 374 2.89 -11.67 -15.50
N ALA A 375 1.92 -11.91 -16.37
CA ALA A 375 2.06 -11.72 -17.81
C ALA A 375 2.32 -10.25 -18.17
N SER A 376 1.66 -9.31 -17.47
CA SER A 376 1.85 -7.86 -17.69
C SER A 376 3.26 -7.37 -17.37
N GLY A 377 3.91 -7.98 -16.37
CA GLY A 377 5.26 -7.62 -15.96
C GLY A 377 6.35 -8.47 -16.58
N ARG A 378 6.03 -9.31 -17.57
CA ARG A 378 6.97 -10.28 -18.15
C ARG A 378 8.31 -9.67 -18.56
N THR A 379 8.34 -8.51 -19.20
CA THR A 379 9.61 -7.82 -19.54
C THR A 379 10.42 -7.36 -18.34
N LYS A 380 9.77 -7.17 -17.19
CA LYS A 380 10.38 -6.84 -15.89
C LYS A 380 10.59 -8.06 -15.01
N TYR A 381 10.12 -9.24 -15.39
CA TYR A 381 10.10 -10.45 -14.56
C TYR A 381 10.87 -11.62 -15.17
N ASP A 382 10.99 -11.68 -16.50
CA ASP A 382 11.91 -12.56 -17.20
C ASP A 382 13.33 -11.99 -17.03
N PHE A 383 14.08 -12.56 -16.08
CA PHE A 383 15.46 -12.21 -15.76
C PHE A 383 16.43 -13.33 -16.03
#